data_AF-A0A950DTU9-F1
#
_entry.id   AF-A0A950DTU9-F1
#
_cell.length_a   1.000
_cell.length_b   1.000
_cell.length_c   1.000
_cell.angle_alpha   90.00
_cell.angle_beta   90.00
_cell.angle_gamma   90.00
#
_symmetry.space_group_name_H-M   'P 1'
#
loop_
_entity.id
_entity.type
_entity.pdbx_description
1 polymer ?
#
loop_
_entity_poly.entity_id
_entity_poly.type
_entity_poly.pdbx_seq_one_letter_code
_entity_poly.pdbx_strand_id
1 'polypeptide(L)' 'MITRPKYTDDLEEWIAESLQPLKAAIEAEDLDRFQRLYHDAVDSANEFHRRWKKPWIVWRLPDAPPPDLDLTPRD' A
#
# COMPACT_ATOMS: atom_id res chain seq x y z
N MET A 1 -11.07 -12.91 5.58
CA MET A 1 -12.06 -12.39 6.56
C MET A 1 -11.67 -10.98 6.94
N ILE A 2 -12.55 -9.99 6.72
CA ILE A 2 -12.33 -8.61 7.17
C ILE A 2 -12.49 -8.56 8.70
N THR A 3 -11.50 -8.02 9.41
CA THR A 3 -11.45 -8.00 10.88
C THR A 3 -12.07 -6.74 11.51
N ARG A 4 -12.56 -5.81 10.68
CA ARG A 4 -13.24 -4.57 11.09
C ARG A 4 -14.54 -4.40 10.29
N PRO A 5 -15.63 -5.09 10.70
CA PRO A 5 -16.86 -5.14 9.91
C PRO A 5 -17.49 -3.79 9.58
N LYS A 6 -17.26 -2.76 10.41
CA LYS A 6 -17.71 -1.39 10.16
C LYS A 6 -17.17 -0.80 8.84
N TYR A 7 -16.01 -1.26 8.39
CA TYR A 7 -15.30 -0.75 7.21
C TYR A 7 -15.25 -1.76 6.07
N THR A 8 -16.12 -2.78 6.07
CA THR A 8 -16.06 -3.88 5.09
C THR A 8 -16.06 -3.36 3.66
N ASP A 9 -17.04 -2.54 3.29
CA ASP A 9 -17.19 -2.06 1.91
C ASP A 9 -15.96 -1.27 1.45
N ASP A 10 -15.50 -0.31 2.26
CA ASP A 10 -14.28 0.48 2.02
C ASP A 10 -13.04 -0.42 1.85
N LEU A 11 -12.92 -1.46 2.68
CA LEU A 11 -11.78 -2.39 2.65
C LEU A 11 -11.85 -3.33 1.44
N GLU A 12 -13.03 -3.80 1.07
CA GLU A 12 -13.25 -4.64 -0.10
C GLU A 12 -12.97 -3.86 -1.39
N GLU A 13 -13.42 -2.61 -1.47
CA GLU A 13 -13.09 -1.68 -2.55
C GLU A 13 -11.57 -1.49 -2.67
N TRP A 14 -10.89 -1.10 -1.58
CA TRP A 14 -9.44 -0.90 -1.62
C TRP A 14 -8.66 -2.17 -1.96
N ILE A 15 -9.12 -3.35 -1.47
CA ILE A 15 -8.51 -4.62 -1.84
C ILE A 15 -8.63 -4.87 -3.35
N ALA A 16 -9.82 -4.67 -3.92
CA ALA A 16 -10.06 -4.90 -5.33
C ALA A 16 -9.27 -3.91 -6.22
N GLU A 17 -9.30 -2.63 -5.87
CA GLU A 17 -8.80 -1.54 -6.71
C GLU A 17 -7.32 -1.25 -6.53
N SER A 18 -6.77 -1.45 -5.32
CA SER A 18 -5.36 -1.14 -5.01
C SER A 18 -4.52 -2.40 -4.77
N LEU A 19 -5.01 -3.34 -3.96
CA LEU A 19 -4.20 -4.50 -3.56
C LEU A 19 -4.08 -5.58 -4.64
N GLN A 20 -5.15 -5.91 -5.38
CA GLN A 20 -5.06 -6.93 -6.44
C GLN A 20 -4.13 -6.51 -7.60
N PRO A 21 -4.15 -5.26 -8.10
CA PRO A 21 -3.19 -4.82 -9.11
C PRO A 21 -1.73 -4.91 -8.64
N LEU A 22 -1.47 -4.59 -7.36
CA LEU A 22 -0.15 -4.77 -6.76
C LEU A 22 0.31 -6.22 -6.78
N LYS A 23 -0.57 -7.15 -6.39
CA LYS A 23 -0.29 -8.59 -6.45
C LYS A 23 0.00 -9.05 -7.87
N ALA A 24 -0.77 -8.59 -8.85
CA ALA A 24 -0.54 -8.92 -10.25
C ALA A 24 0.81 -8.40 -10.77
N ALA A 25 1.27 -7.22 -10.32
CA ALA A 25 2.60 -6.71 -10.68
C ALA A 25 3.73 -7.56 -10.05
N ILE A 26 3.55 -8.04 -8.82
CA ILE A 26 4.51 -8.96 -8.17
C ILE A 26 4.57 -10.29 -8.94
N GLU A 27 3.41 -10.87 -9.26
CA GLU A 27 3.33 -12.15 -10.01
C GLU A 27 3.96 -12.04 -11.41
N ALA A 28 3.94 -10.85 -12.01
CA ALA A 28 4.57 -10.57 -13.30
C ALA A 28 6.05 -10.17 -13.20
N GLU A 29 6.63 -10.12 -11.99
CA GLU A 29 7.99 -9.63 -11.72
C GLU A 29 8.24 -8.21 -12.30
N ASP A 30 7.20 -7.38 -12.40
CA ASP A 30 7.24 -6.04 -12.97
C ASP A 30 7.48 -5.00 -11.87
N LEU A 31 8.76 -4.76 -11.56
CA LEU A 31 9.18 -3.84 -10.50
C LEU A 31 8.70 -2.40 -10.74
N ASP A 32 8.81 -1.91 -11.98
CA ASP A 32 8.44 -0.53 -12.31
C ASP A 32 6.94 -0.30 -12.12
N ARG A 33 6.12 -1.26 -12.55
CA ARG A 33 4.66 -1.21 -12.32
C ARG A 33 4.33 -1.35 -10.85
N PHE A 34 4.99 -2.26 -10.14
CA PHE A 34 4.80 -2.43 -8.71
C PHE A 34 5.08 -1.13 -7.96
N GLN A 35 6.22 -0.47 -8.22
CA GLN A 35 6.59 0.77 -7.55
C GLN A 35 5.53 1.86 -7.73
N ARG A 36 5.07 2.11 -8.96
CA ARG A 36 4.00 3.10 -9.20
C ARG A 36 2.72 2.77 -8.44
N LEU A 37 2.23 1.53 -8.58
CA LEU A 37 1.01 1.09 -7.90
C LEU A 37 1.14 1.13 -6.38
N TYR A 38 2.34 0.92 -5.83
CA TYR A 38 2.57 0.92 -4.40
C TYR A 38 2.45 2.33 -3.81
N HIS A 39 3.03 3.32 -4.49
CA HIS A 39 2.86 4.73 -4.13
C HIS A 39 1.37 5.14 -4.22
N ASP A 40 0.69 4.82 -5.31
CA ASP A 40 -0.73 5.12 -5.48
C ASP A 40 -1.61 4.45 -4.41
N ALA A 41 -1.31 3.20 -4.04
CA ALA A 41 -2.05 2.47 -3.01
C ALA A 41 -1.88 3.07 -1.61
N VAL A 42 -0.70 3.61 -1.29
CA VAL A 42 -0.43 4.32 -0.03
C VAL A 42 -1.21 5.62 0.04
N ASP A 43 -1.23 6.38 -1.06
CA ASP A 43 -2.01 7.62 -1.14
C ASP A 43 -3.52 7.35 -1.03
N SER A 44 -4.01 6.32 -1.74
CA SER A 44 -5.40 5.85 -1.64
C SER A 44 -5.77 5.42 -0.21
N ALA A 45 -4.90 4.65 0.46
CA ALA A 45 -5.12 4.25 1.85
C ALA A 45 -5.22 5.46 2.79
N ASN A 46 -4.40 6.49 2.56
CA ASN A 46 -4.44 7.73 3.35
C ASN A 46 -5.73 8.54 3.14
N GLU A 47 -6.40 8.43 1.99
CA GLU A 47 -7.71 9.07 1.78
C GLU A 47 -8.78 8.54 2.74
N PHE A 48 -8.74 7.25 3.10
CA PHE A 48 -9.65 6.69 4.11
C PHE A 48 -9.44 7.34 5.48
N HIS A 49 -8.20 7.63 5.88
CA HIS A 49 -7.96 8.37 7.13
C HIS A 49 -8.60 9.76 7.12
N ARG A 50 -8.60 10.45 5.96
CA ARG A 50 -9.30 11.74 5.81
C ARG A 50 -10.82 11.57 5.87
N ARG A 51 -11.37 10.61 5.11
CA ARG A 51 -12.80 10.26 5.08
C ARG A 51 -13.35 9.97 6.47
N TRP A 52 -12.60 9.20 7.25
CA TRP A 52 -12.94 8.79 8.61
C TRP A 52 -12.55 9.80 9.71
N LYS A 53 -12.29 11.06 9.32
CA LYS A 53 -12.01 12.19 10.23
C LYS A 53 -10.80 11.97 11.13
N LYS A 54 -9.78 11.29 10.61
CA LYS A 54 -8.48 11.06 11.25
C LYS A 54 -7.30 11.52 10.36
N PRO A 55 -7.32 12.73 9.78
CA PRO A 55 -6.32 13.15 8.79
C PRO A 55 -4.89 13.28 9.34
N TRP A 56 -4.70 13.26 10.66
CA TRP A 56 -3.38 13.25 11.29
C TRP A 56 -2.71 11.87 11.26
N ILE A 57 -3.44 10.80 10.90
CA ILE A 57 -2.87 9.48 10.64
C ILE A 57 -2.48 9.44 9.18
N VAL A 58 -1.17 9.41 8.92
CA VAL A 58 -0.62 9.35 7.57
C VAL A 58 0.44 8.27 7.51
N TRP A 59 0.22 7.28 6.66
CA TRP A 59 1.25 6.33 6.28
C TRP A 59 2.20 6.99 5.30
N ARG A 60 3.50 6.85 5.55
CA ARG A 60 4.56 7.40 4.69
C ARG A 60 5.61 6.32 4.46
N LEU A 61 6.07 6.20 3.22
CA LEU A 61 7.28 5.46 2.95
C LEU A 61 8.47 6.22 3.55
N PRO A 62 9.44 5.53 4.16
CA PRO A 62 10.73 6.13 4.47
C PRO A 62 11.43 6.60 3.20
N ASP A 63 12.09 7.75 3.25
CA ASP A 63 12.85 8.32 2.13
C ASP A 63 14.17 7.59 1.86
N ALA A 64 14.56 6.67 2.75
CA ALA A 64 15.76 5.87 2.66
C ALA A 64 15.51 4.47 3.25
N PRO A 65 16.23 3.43 2.77
CA PRO A 65 16.19 2.11 3.39
C PRO A 65 16.63 2.17 4.87
N PRO A 66 16.18 1.21 5.71
CA PRO A 66 16.60 1.14 7.10
C PRO A 66 18.14 1.09 7.21
N PRO A 67 18.77 1.99 7.97
CA PRO A 67 20.24 2.12 8.00
C PRO A 67 20.94 0.92 8.66
N ASP A 68 20.19 0.11 9.39
CA ASP A 68 20.63 -1.10 10.08
C ASP A 68 20.54 -2.36 9.20
N LEU A 69 19.97 -2.27 7.99
CA LEU A 69 19.84 -3.39 7.06
C LEU A 69 20.65 -3.14 5.78
N ASP A 70 21.53 -4.08 5.45
CA ASP A 70 22.16 -4.15 4.13
C ASP A 70 21.20 -4.83 3.14
N LEU A 71 20.54 -4.01 2.32
CA LEU A 71 19.58 -4.44 1.30
C LEU A 71 20.19 -4.43 -0.11
N THR A 72 21.53 -4.36 -0.23
CA THR A 72 22.16 -4.47 -1.55
C THR A 72 21.92 -5.86 -2.14
N PRO A 73 21.56 -5.96 -3.44
CA PRO A 73 21.45 -7.25 -4.11
C PRO A 73 22.74 -8.05 -3.94
N ARG A 74 22.60 -9.33 -3.60
CA ARG A 74 23.72 -10.26 -3.52
C ARG A 74 23.68 -11.21 -4.71
N ASP A 75 24.86 -11.50 -5.24
CA ASP A 75 25.08 -12.46 -6.32
C ASP A 75 24.72 -13.90 -5.92
#